data_AF-A0A5C7FFM7-F1
#
_entry.id   AF-A0A5C7FFM7-F1
#
_cell.length_a   1.000
_cell.length_b   1.000
_cell.length_c   1.000
_cell.angle_alpha   90.00
_cell.angle_beta   90.00
_cell.angle_gamma   90.00
#
_symmetry.space_group_name_H-M   'P 1'
#
loop_
_entity.id
_entity.type
_entity.pdbx_description
1 polymer ?
#
loop_
_entity_poly.entity_id
_entity_poly.type
_entity_poly.pdbx_seq_one_letter_code
_entity_poly.pdbx_strand_id
1 'polypeptide(L)'
;MKFPATFAWLGGAVLTATLIVFCFTSMFSSAGANPAPPQPVTAPAPPPLNSAPPVNAATSSRIQIAFLLDTSSSMDGLIDQAKARLWNILNEILKVEKDGTTPDIEVALYQYGNSSLLPGNGYIQQVAGLTTDVDLISAKLFGLTTGGGDEYCGQVIQTSTNELQWDDNDNTIKLIYIAGNETFHQGDVKAGDALTKARARGIRVNTIFCGDPNSADGRTWAATLTSGDGDFFFINQDERVVYIPSPHDDRIEELNQQLNRTYIPIGHNGAALQANQLAQDNNAASYSKANLSSRAKFKASKKYKNTSWDLVDAEEADPQRILKEKASLPDSLSRLTDEELSLTIKRLKTNRENLQEEIKDLTRKRDRYVAEAKKAAAGAQKNTLSDKINQSVRKTLIEKEYTIKE
;
A
#
# COMPACT_ATOMS: atom_id res chain seq x y z
N MET A 1 31.82 -31.55 54.37
CA MET A 1 31.35 -30.19 54.01
C MET A 1 29.91 -30.36 53.52
N LYS A 2 28.80 -30.14 54.27
CA LYS A 2 28.29 -29.02 55.12
C LYS A 2 28.35 -27.68 54.36
N PHE A 3 27.31 -26.88 54.07
CA PHE A 3 25.84 -26.72 54.31
C PHE A 3 25.39 -25.58 53.33
N PRO A 4 24.16 -25.00 53.31
CA PRO A 4 22.77 -25.42 53.65
C PRO A 4 21.81 -25.21 52.42
N ALA A 5 20.59 -25.75 52.27
CA ALA A 5 19.39 -25.99 53.09
C ALA A 5 18.42 -24.79 53.27
N THR A 6 17.12 -25.07 53.11
CA THR A 6 15.87 -24.27 53.25
C THR A 6 15.37 -23.65 51.93
N PHE A 7 14.16 -23.89 51.41
CA PHE A 7 12.82 -24.02 52.02
C PHE A 7 11.92 -25.01 51.25
N ALA A 8 11.12 -25.79 52.00
CA ALA A 8 9.98 -26.60 51.55
C ALA A 8 8.80 -26.35 52.51
N TRP A 9 7.57 -26.63 52.05
CA TRP A 9 6.22 -26.44 52.64
C TRP A 9 5.45 -25.25 52.00
N LEU A 10 4.21 -25.35 51.53
CA LEU A 10 3.07 -26.18 51.91
C LEU A 10 2.37 -26.84 50.70
N GLY A 11 1.94 -28.09 50.87
CA GLY A 11 0.84 -28.71 50.14
C GLY A 11 -0.12 -29.37 51.15
N GLY A 12 -1.42 -29.19 50.96
CA GLY A 12 -2.50 -29.80 51.73
C GLY A 12 -3.83 -29.13 51.33
N ALA A 13 -4.60 -29.73 50.43
CA ALA A 13 -5.60 -30.78 50.68
C ALA A 13 -7.01 -30.18 50.87
N VAL A 14 -7.86 -30.25 49.84
CA VAL A 14 -9.31 -30.49 49.97
C VAL A 14 -9.79 -31.25 48.73
N LEU A 15 -10.27 -32.46 48.93
CA LEU A 15 -11.00 -33.27 47.97
C LEU A 15 -12.30 -33.73 48.65
N THR A 16 -13.36 -33.88 47.86
CA THR A 16 -14.60 -34.68 48.05
C THR A 16 -15.91 -33.99 48.44
N ALA A 17 -16.98 -34.57 47.85
CA ALA A 17 -18.42 -34.51 48.12
C ALA A 17 -19.21 -33.45 47.31
N THR A 18 -20.31 -33.73 46.58
CA THR A 18 -21.16 -34.93 46.50
C THR A 18 -22.07 -34.83 45.25
N LEU A 19 -22.46 -36.00 44.74
CA LEU A 19 -23.42 -36.25 43.66
C LEU A 19 -24.86 -36.45 44.25
N ILE A 20 -25.88 -36.34 43.38
CA ILE A 20 -27.27 -36.88 43.49
C ILE A 20 -28.35 -35.95 44.09
N VAL A 21 -29.33 -35.55 43.25
CA VAL A 21 -30.77 -35.83 43.46
C VAL A 21 -31.46 -35.92 42.09
N PHE A 22 -32.11 -37.06 41.84
CA PHE A 22 -32.98 -37.34 40.69
C PHE A 22 -34.41 -37.56 41.21
N CYS A 23 -35.39 -36.99 40.49
CA CYS A 23 -36.84 -37.31 40.45
C CYS A 23 -37.67 -37.47 41.73
N PHE A 24 -38.72 -36.64 41.87
CA PHE A 24 -40.04 -37.13 42.33
C PHE A 24 -41.21 -36.32 41.69
N THR A 25 -41.97 -37.04 40.86
CA THR A 25 -43.43 -37.05 40.65
C THR A 25 -44.23 -35.82 40.20
N SER A 26 -44.93 -36.09 39.10
CA SER A 26 -46.16 -35.52 38.54
C SER A 26 -47.41 -35.68 39.42
N MET A 27 -48.22 -34.62 39.52
CA MET A 27 -49.69 -34.63 39.32
C MET A 27 -50.26 -33.23 39.62
N PHE A 28 -50.85 -32.58 38.62
CA PHE A 28 -52.15 -31.89 38.69
C PHE A 28 -52.52 -31.41 37.28
N SER A 29 -53.57 -32.03 36.71
CA SER A 29 -54.29 -31.53 35.55
C SER A 29 -55.21 -30.37 35.95
N SER A 30 -55.18 -29.27 35.22
CA SER A 30 -56.38 -28.49 34.90
C SER A 30 -56.12 -27.59 33.70
N ALA A 31 -57.03 -27.67 32.74
CA ALA A 31 -57.00 -26.97 31.47
C ALA A 31 -56.92 -25.44 31.61
N GLY A 32 -55.98 -24.85 30.88
CA GLY A 32 -55.92 -23.43 30.55
C GLY A 32 -55.10 -23.30 29.28
N ALA A 33 -55.73 -22.86 28.19
CA ALA A 33 -55.06 -22.65 26.92
C ALA A 33 -53.96 -21.59 27.08
N ASN A 34 -52.69 -22.00 27.05
CA ASN A 34 -51.58 -21.07 26.96
C ASN A 34 -51.38 -20.63 25.50
N PRO A 35 -51.26 -19.33 25.23
CA PRO A 35 -51.08 -18.81 23.88
C PRO A 35 -49.71 -19.21 23.32
N ALA A 36 -49.65 -19.40 22.00
CA ALA A 36 -48.42 -19.71 21.29
C ALA A 36 -47.32 -18.66 21.58
N PRO A 37 -46.04 -19.07 21.67
CA PRO A 37 -44.94 -18.12 21.81
C PRO A 37 -44.92 -17.15 20.62
N PRO A 38 -44.63 -15.85 20.83
CA PRO A 38 -44.62 -14.87 19.76
C PRO A 38 -43.51 -15.19 18.75
N GLN A 39 -43.88 -15.26 17.48
CA GLN A 39 -42.95 -15.33 16.34
C GLN A 39 -42.00 -14.13 16.37
N PRO A 40 -40.73 -14.27 15.93
CA PRO A 40 -39.81 -13.14 15.84
C PRO A 40 -40.36 -12.13 14.84
N VAL A 41 -40.66 -10.93 15.32
CA VAL A 41 -40.98 -9.77 14.48
C VAL A 41 -39.71 -9.37 13.72
N THR A 42 -39.67 -9.69 12.43
CA THR A 42 -38.71 -9.10 11.49
C THR A 42 -38.97 -7.60 11.40
N ALA A 43 -37.99 -6.79 11.81
CA ALA A 43 -38.00 -5.36 11.58
C ALA A 43 -38.04 -5.07 10.07
N PRO A 44 -38.85 -4.10 9.61
CA PRO A 44 -38.87 -3.72 8.20
C PRO A 44 -37.53 -3.07 7.83
N ALA A 45 -36.99 -3.47 6.68
CA ALA A 45 -35.78 -2.90 6.11
C ALA A 45 -35.90 -1.38 5.93
N PRO A 46 -34.83 -0.60 6.17
CA PRO A 46 -34.86 0.83 5.92
C PRO A 46 -35.08 1.10 4.42
N PRO A 47 -35.82 2.17 4.07
CA PRO A 47 -36.07 2.51 2.67
C PRO A 47 -34.74 2.81 1.95
N PRO A 48 -34.64 2.48 0.64
CA PRO A 48 -33.44 2.75 -0.13
C PRO A 48 -33.16 4.25 -0.13
N LEU A 49 -31.94 4.63 0.26
CA LEU A 49 -31.47 6.00 0.14
C LEU A 49 -31.51 6.39 -1.35
N ASN A 50 -32.27 7.45 -1.63
CA ASN A 50 -32.39 8.09 -2.94
C ASN A 50 -31.04 8.17 -3.65
N SER A 51 -30.94 7.51 -4.80
CA SER A 51 -29.91 7.74 -5.80
C SER A 51 -30.01 9.19 -6.27
N ALA A 52 -28.97 9.97 -5.98
CA ALA A 52 -28.75 11.28 -6.59
C ALA A 52 -28.78 11.16 -8.14
N PRO A 53 -29.23 12.19 -8.87
CA PRO A 53 -29.27 12.15 -10.32
C PRO A 53 -27.86 11.96 -10.90
N PRO A 54 -27.72 11.33 -12.07
CA PRO A 54 -26.42 10.95 -12.61
C PRO A 54 -25.62 12.22 -12.91
N VAL A 55 -24.61 12.48 -12.10
CA VAL A 55 -23.54 13.41 -12.46
C VAL A 55 -22.79 12.73 -13.60
N ASN A 56 -22.69 13.44 -14.73
CA ASN A 56 -22.00 13.02 -15.94
C ASN A 56 -20.80 12.11 -15.64
N ALA A 57 -20.83 10.88 -16.18
CA ALA A 57 -19.72 9.95 -16.18
C ALA A 57 -18.59 10.51 -17.06
N ALA A 58 -17.85 11.47 -16.52
CA ALA A 58 -16.43 11.56 -16.84
C ALA A 58 -15.82 10.28 -16.28
N THR A 59 -15.46 9.36 -17.18
CA THR A 59 -14.79 8.10 -16.86
C THR A 59 -13.51 8.38 -16.09
N SER A 60 -13.57 8.41 -14.76
CA SER A 60 -12.40 8.54 -13.89
C SER A 60 -11.53 7.31 -14.13
N SER A 61 -10.42 7.51 -14.81
CA SER A 61 -9.46 6.45 -15.08
C SER A 61 -8.87 5.99 -13.74
N ARG A 62 -8.84 4.68 -13.47
CA ARG A 62 -8.34 4.13 -12.21
C ARG A 62 -7.23 3.12 -12.47
N ILE A 63 -6.25 3.07 -11.58
CA ILE A 63 -5.17 2.08 -11.59
C ILE A 63 -5.09 1.46 -10.19
N GLN A 64 -5.23 0.15 -10.11
CA GLN A 64 -5.12 -0.63 -8.88
C GLN A 64 -3.88 -1.53 -8.96
N ILE A 65 -3.04 -1.47 -7.93
CA ILE A 65 -1.77 -2.20 -7.87
C ILE A 65 -1.71 -2.98 -6.57
N ALA A 66 -1.36 -4.26 -6.64
CA ALA A 66 -0.99 -5.02 -5.46
C ALA A 66 0.48 -5.44 -5.53
N PHE A 67 1.23 -5.10 -4.49
CA PHE A 67 2.58 -5.59 -4.27
C PHE A 67 2.53 -6.81 -3.36
N LEU A 68 3.06 -7.94 -3.81
CA LEU A 68 3.20 -9.18 -3.04
C LEU A 68 4.69 -9.37 -2.80
N LEU A 69 5.15 -9.16 -1.57
CA LEU A 69 6.58 -9.19 -1.24
C LEU A 69 6.89 -10.42 -0.39
N ASP A 70 7.85 -11.21 -0.84
CA ASP A 70 8.44 -12.26 -0.02
C ASP A 70 9.21 -11.64 1.16
N THR A 71 8.97 -12.21 2.32
CA THR A 71 9.56 -11.85 3.60
C THR A 71 10.18 -13.06 4.29
N SER A 72 10.51 -14.11 3.53
CA SER A 72 11.30 -15.25 3.98
C SER A 72 12.70 -14.81 4.43
N SER A 73 13.45 -15.71 5.08
CA SER A 73 14.85 -15.46 5.46
C SER A 73 15.79 -15.45 4.26
N SER A 74 15.41 -16.07 3.14
CA SER A 74 16.24 -16.08 1.94
C SER A 74 16.28 -14.69 1.27
N MET A 75 15.30 -13.83 1.59
CA MET A 75 15.27 -12.40 1.24
C MET A 75 16.20 -11.50 2.07
N ASP A 76 16.96 -12.04 3.03
CA ASP A 76 17.93 -11.27 3.84
C ASP A 76 18.97 -10.57 2.94
N GLY A 77 19.12 -9.26 3.11
CA GLY A 77 19.98 -8.42 2.26
C GLY A 77 19.40 -8.08 0.87
N LEU A 78 18.27 -8.69 0.50
CA LEU A 78 17.57 -8.47 -0.78
C LEU A 78 16.34 -7.60 -0.63
N ILE A 79 15.65 -7.73 0.50
CA ILE A 79 14.36 -7.09 0.75
C ILE A 79 14.42 -5.57 0.59
N ASP A 80 15.50 -4.93 1.03
CA ASP A 80 15.65 -3.47 0.90
C ASP A 80 15.80 -3.01 -0.54
N GLN A 81 16.47 -3.82 -1.38
CA GLN A 81 16.55 -3.56 -2.80
C GLN A 81 15.16 -3.76 -3.44
N ALA A 82 14.46 -4.83 -3.10
CA ALA A 82 13.10 -5.09 -3.56
C ALA A 82 12.15 -3.94 -3.20
N LYS A 83 12.12 -3.50 -1.93
CA LYS A 83 11.35 -2.34 -1.46
C LYS A 83 11.66 -1.08 -2.29
N ALA A 84 12.94 -0.75 -2.48
CA ALA A 84 13.35 0.39 -3.28
C ALA A 84 12.90 0.28 -4.75
N ARG A 85 12.91 -0.94 -5.34
CA ARG A 85 12.40 -1.17 -6.69
C ARG A 85 10.89 -0.99 -6.77
N LEU A 86 10.11 -1.61 -5.87
CA LEU A 86 8.65 -1.46 -5.83
C LEU A 86 8.24 0.02 -5.68
N TRP A 87 8.97 0.77 -4.85
CA TRP A 87 8.78 2.22 -4.72
C TRP A 87 9.03 2.97 -6.04
N ASN A 88 10.07 2.59 -6.79
CA ASN A 88 10.32 3.17 -8.12
C ASN A 88 9.20 2.83 -9.12
N ILE A 89 8.67 1.60 -9.10
CA ILE A 89 7.52 1.22 -9.94
C ILE A 89 6.34 2.13 -9.65
N LEU A 90 6.04 2.33 -8.35
CA LEU A 90 4.96 3.22 -7.94
C LEU A 90 5.19 4.64 -8.48
N ASN A 91 6.39 5.20 -8.32
CA ASN A 91 6.73 6.54 -8.84
C ASN A 91 6.55 6.68 -10.36
N GLU A 92 6.73 5.62 -11.12
CA GLU A 92 6.58 5.63 -12.58
C GLU A 92 5.11 5.56 -12.99
N ILE A 93 4.32 4.72 -12.32
CA ILE A 93 2.87 4.67 -12.53
C ILE A 93 2.21 6.01 -12.12
N LEU A 94 2.77 6.68 -11.11
CA LEU A 94 2.35 8.02 -10.70
C LEU A 94 2.59 9.11 -11.77
N LYS A 95 3.34 8.85 -12.86
CA LYS A 95 3.52 9.82 -13.96
C LYS A 95 2.43 9.76 -15.03
N VAL A 96 1.56 8.76 -14.95
CA VAL A 96 0.58 8.46 -15.99
C VAL A 96 -0.59 9.44 -15.95
N GLU A 97 -1.11 9.77 -17.13
CA GLU A 97 -2.36 10.49 -17.37
C GLU A 97 -3.22 9.70 -18.38
N LYS A 98 -4.53 9.94 -18.39
CA LYS A 98 -5.46 9.47 -19.43
C LYS A 98 -6.40 10.60 -19.80
N ASP A 99 -6.49 10.90 -21.10
CA ASP A 99 -7.35 11.96 -21.63
C ASP A 99 -7.14 13.33 -20.96
N GLY A 100 -5.89 13.64 -20.60
CA GLY A 100 -5.55 14.86 -19.86
C GLY A 100 -6.00 14.88 -18.39
N THR A 101 -6.59 13.79 -17.90
CA THR A 101 -6.95 13.58 -16.50
C THR A 101 -5.94 12.67 -15.81
N THR A 102 -5.71 12.94 -14.52
CA THR A 102 -4.86 12.09 -13.70
C THR A 102 -5.69 10.93 -13.15
N PRO A 103 -5.30 9.66 -13.38
CA PRO A 103 -6.03 8.53 -12.82
C PRO A 103 -5.90 8.47 -11.29
N ASP A 104 -6.94 7.98 -10.63
CA ASP A 104 -6.86 7.61 -9.22
C ASP A 104 -6.05 6.31 -9.09
N ILE A 105 -5.08 6.32 -8.17
CA ILE A 105 -4.13 5.21 -7.97
C ILE A 105 -4.35 4.65 -6.58
N GLU A 106 -4.66 3.35 -6.53
CA GLU A 106 -4.84 2.60 -5.29
C GLU A 106 -3.79 1.50 -5.21
N VAL A 107 -3.15 1.38 -4.06
CA VAL A 107 -2.06 0.43 -3.85
C VAL A 107 -2.40 -0.46 -2.66
N ALA A 108 -2.15 -1.75 -2.81
CA ALA A 108 -2.22 -2.75 -1.76
C ALA A 108 -0.85 -3.40 -1.54
N LEU A 109 -0.66 -3.96 -0.34
CA LEU A 109 0.57 -4.65 0.03
C LEU A 109 0.25 -5.94 0.77
N TYR A 110 0.85 -7.03 0.30
CA TYR A 110 0.88 -8.32 0.97
C TYR A 110 2.32 -8.69 1.30
N GLN A 111 2.48 -9.40 2.40
CA GLN A 111 3.68 -10.17 2.68
C GLN A 111 3.37 -11.67 2.61
N TYR A 112 4.34 -12.45 2.15
CA TYR A 112 4.29 -13.91 2.19
C TYR A 112 5.65 -14.50 2.56
N GLY A 113 5.71 -15.81 2.80
CA GLY A 113 6.97 -16.53 3.02
C GLY A 113 7.53 -16.48 4.44
N ASN A 114 6.78 -15.90 5.40
CA ASN A 114 7.27 -15.71 6.76
C ASN A 114 6.58 -16.63 7.78
N SER A 115 7.36 -17.39 8.56
CA SER A 115 6.92 -18.41 9.52
C SER A 115 6.24 -17.81 10.74
N SER A 116 6.41 -16.51 10.99
CA SER A 116 5.61 -15.80 12.00
C SER A 116 4.16 -15.59 11.56
N LEU A 117 3.86 -15.79 10.26
CA LEU A 117 2.52 -15.75 9.72
C LEU A 117 1.81 -17.09 9.92
N LEU A 118 0.48 -17.05 9.98
CA LEU A 118 -0.32 -18.24 10.27
C LEU A 118 -0.20 -19.28 9.14
N PRO A 119 0.24 -20.52 9.43
CA PRO A 119 0.33 -21.58 8.41
C PRO A 119 -1.03 -21.90 7.77
N GLY A 120 -2.12 -21.77 8.53
CA GLY A 120 -3.48 -21.99 8.03
C GLY A 120 -3.90 -21.04 6.90
N ASN A 121 -3.22 -19.90 6.74
CA ASN A 121 -3.43 -18.95 5.64
C ASN A 121 -2.33 -19.08 4.57
N GLY A 122 -1.49 -20.11 4.62
CA GLY A 122 -0.36 -20.30 3.70
C GLY A 122 0.77 -19.30 3.89
N TYR A 123 1.00 -18.83 5.13
CA TYR A 123 2.00 -17.81 5.45
C TYR A 123 1.79 -16.50 4.68
N ILE A 124 0.54 -16.06 4.53
CA ILE A 124 0.17 -14.85 3.78
C ILE A 124 -0.57 -13.87 4.69
N GLN A 125 -0.25 -12.58 4.55
CA GLN A 125 -0.96 -11.51 5.23
C GLN A 125 -1.17 -10.31 4.30
N GLN A 126 -2.42 -9.81 4.24
CA GLN A 126 -2.71 -8.49 3.73
C GLN A 126 -2.21 -7.43 4.73
N VAL A 127 -1.10 -6.77 4.40
CA VAL A 127 -0.47 -5.73 5.22
C VAL A 127 -1.21 -4.40 5.08
N ALA A 128 -1.68 -4.12 3.86
CA ALA A 128 -2.55 -2.99 3.53
C ALA A 128 -3.50 -3.39 2.37
N GLY A 129 -4.78 -3.05 2.51
CA GLY A 129 -5.72 -3.12 1.40
C GLY A 129 -5.50 -2.00 0.40
N LEU A 130 -6.25 -2.03 -0.71
CA LEU A 130 -6.22 -0.97 -1.71
C LEU A 130 -6.53 0.39 -1.06
N THR A 131 -5.57 1.31 -1.14
CA THR A 131 -5.66 2.65 -0.56
C THR A 131 -4.96 3.66 -1.44
N THR A 132 -5.41 4.92 -1.39
CA THR A 132 -4.73 6.07 -2.00
C THR A 132 -3.66 6.67 -1.07
N ASP A 133 -3.58 6.19 0.19
CA ASP A 133 -2.59 6.64 1.17
C ASP A 133 -1.21 6.00 0.90
N VAL A 134 -0.42 6.71 0.10
CA VAL A 134 0.93 6.29 -0.27
C VAL A 134 1.89 6.33 0.92
N ASP A 135 1.64 7.16 1.94
CA ASP A 135 2.48 7.21 3.14
C ASP A 135 2.23 6.02 4.06
N LEU A 136 0.99 5.54 4.14
CA LEU A 136 0.67 4.26 4.76
C LEU A 136 1.37 3.12 4.03
N ILE A 137 1.30 3.07 2.70
CA ILE A 137 1.96 2.02 1.91
C ILE A 137 3.46 2.06 2.08
N SER A 138 4.08 3.25 2.03
CA SER A 138 5.50 3.44 2.32
C SER A 138 5.85 2.93 3.72
N ALA A 139 5.09 3.34 4.74
CA ALA A 139 5.33 2.91 6.12
C ALA A 139 5.26 1.39 6.29
N LYS A 140 4.24 0.77 5.69
CA LYS A 140 4.06 -0.68 5.72
C LYS A 140 5.17 -1.39 4.97
N LEU A 141 5.50 -0.95 3.75
CA LEU A 141 6.54 -1.53 2.92
C LEU A 141 7.91 -1.48 3.61
N PHE A 142 8.29 -0.33 4.16
CA PHE A 142 9.58 -0.19 4.85
C PHE A 142 9.62 -0.93 6.19
N GLY A 143 8.48 -1.04 6.87
CA GLY A 143 8.35 -1.79 8.12
C GLY A 143 8.39 -3.31 7.98
N LEU A 144 8.36 -3.86 6.76
CA LEU A 144 8.48 -5.30 6.56
C LEU A 144 9.88 -5.80 6.91
N THR A 145 9.93 -6.88 7.68
CA THR A 145 11.15 -7.59 8.05
C THR A 145 11.08 -9.02 7.57
N THR A 146 12.23 -9.59 7.29
CA THR A 146 12.38 -10.99 6.92
C THR A 146 12.23 -11.91 8.14
N GLY A 147 11.81 -13.14 7.90
CA GLY A 147 11.73 -14.20 8.88
C GLY A 147 11.32 -15.49 8.18
N GLY A 148 12.14 -16.55 8.28
CA GLY A 148 12.09 -17.76 7.45
C GLY A 148 10.71 -18.34 7.20
N GLY A 149 10.51 -19.12 6.14
CA GLY A 149 9.23 -19.78 5.82
C GLY A 149 9.18 -20.20 4.36
N ASP A 150 8.10 -20.87 3.97
CA ASP A 150 7.93 -21.39 2.61
C ASP A 150 7.26 -20.35 1.68
N GLU A 151 7.73 -20.24 0.45
CA GLU A 151 7.33 -19.21 -0.51
C GLU A 151 6.14 -19.64 -1.39
N TYR A 152 4.91 -19.55 -0.88
CA TYR A 152 3.71 -19.98 -1.62
C TYR A 152 3.19 -18.94 -2.65
N CYS A 153 3.96 -18.74 -3.71
CA CYS A 153 3.69 -17.79 -4.80
C CYS A 153 2.28 -17.96 -5.41
N GLY A 154 1.89 -19.19 -5.74
CA GLY A 154 0.57 -19.47 -6.31
C GLY A 154 -0.57 -19.11 -5.37
N GLN A 155 -0.39 -19.34 -4.07
CA GLN A 155 -1.40 -19.06 -3.06
C GLN A 155 -1.55 -17.55 -2.80
N VAL A 156 -0.46 -16.78 -2.73
CA VAL A 156 -0.55 -15.32 -2.52
C VAL A 156 -1.17 -14.59 -3.72
N ILE A 157 -0.90 -15.06 -4.95
CA ILE A 157 -1.57 -14.54 -6.16
C ILE A 157 -3.07 -14.82 -6.09
N GLN A 158 -3.46 -16.05 -5.75
CA GLN A 158 -4.87 -16.42 -5.64
C GLN A 158 -5.58 -15.65 -4.52
N THR A 159 -4.93 -15.50 -3.36
CA THR A 159 -5.46 -14.79 -2.20
C THR A 159 -5.69 -13.32 -2.50
N SER A 160 -4.66 -12.61 -2.99
CA SER A 160 -4.77 -11.19 -3.36
C SER A 160 -5.74 -10.94 -4.52
N THR A 161 -5.86 -11.89 -5.45
CA THR A 161 -6.89 -11.85 -6.49
C THR A 161 -8.28 -11.88 -5.86
N ASN A 162 -8.53 -12.75 -4.87
CA ASN A 162 -9.86 -12.97 -4.30
C ASN A 162 -10.28 -11.93 -3.25
N GLU A 163 -9.36 -11.53 -2.36
CA GLU A 163 -9.69 -10.73 -1.18
C GLU A 163 -9.70 -9.22 -1.44
N LEU A 164 -8.85 -8.73 -2.34
CA LEU A 164 -8.81 -7.31 -2.69
C LEU A 164 -10.08 -6.90 -3.43
N GLN A 165 -10.54 -5.69 -3.11
CA GLN A 165 -11.68 -5.03 -3.75
C GLN A 165 -11.27 -4.46 -5.10
N TRP A 166 -10.94 -5.35 -6.04
CA TRP A 166 -10.66 -4.98 -7.42
C TRP A 166 -11.91 -4.35 -8.05
N ASP A 167 -11.73 -3.21 -8.70
CA ASP A 167 -12.77 -2.46 -9.38
C ASP A 167 -13.33 -3.27 -10.56
N ASP A 168 -14.63 -3.34 -10.76
CA ASP A 168 -15.21 -4.17 -11.83
C ASP A 168 -15.19 -3.49 -13.21
N ASN A 169 -14.70 -2.25 -13.34
CA ASN A 169 -14.64 -1.55 -14.62
C ASN A 169 -13.51 -2.09 -15.51
N ASP A 170 -13.84 -2.40 -16.76
CA ASP A 170 -12.87 -2.87 -17.77
C ASP A 170 -11.81 -1.82 -18.15
N ASN A 171 -12.10 -0.54 -17.90
CA ASN A 171 -11.17 0.56 -18.08
C ASN A 171 -10.17 0.70 -16.93
N THR A 172 -10.41 0.04 -15.79
CA THR A 172 -9.49 0.04 -14.67
C THR A 172 -8.29 -0.86 -14.97
N ILE A 173 -7.09 -0.31 -14.81
CA ILE A 173 -5.87 -1.08 -14.94
C ILE A 173 -5.61 -1.80 -13.61
N LYS A 174 -5.44 -3.12 -13.66
CA LYS A 174 -5.23 -3.96 -12.48
C LYS A 174 -3.91 -4.70 -12.61
N LEU A 175 -2.98 -4.43 -11.70
CA LEU A 175 -1.63 -4.97 -11.73
C LEU A 175 -1.32 -5.68 -10.41
N ILE A 176 -0.71 -6.85 -10.51
CA ILE A 176 -0.01 -7.51 -9.41
C ILE A 176 1.48 -7.47 -9.75
N TYR A 177 2.31 -7.12 -8.77
CA TYR A 177 3.75 -7.31 -8.80
C TYR A 177 4.13 -8.24 -7.64
N ILE A 178 4.59 -9.44 -7.95
CA ILE A 178 5.10 -10.40 -6.97
C ILE A 178 6.63 -10.40 -7.00
N ALA A 179 7.28 -10.40 -5.83
CA ALA A 179 8.73 -10.41 -5.70
C ALA A 179 9.20 -11.44 -4.66
N GLY A 180 10.20 -12.25 -5.01
CA GLY A 180 10.78 -13.32 -4.18
C GLY A 180 12.02 -13.92 -4.84
N ASN A 181 12.66 -14.90 -4.21
CA ASN A 181 13.97 -15.42 -4.65
C ASN A 181 14.11 -16.96 -4.68
N GLU A 182 13.07 -17.72 -4.35
CA GLU A 182 13.08 -19.18 -4.52
C GLU A 182 12.17 -19.65 -5.67
N THR A 183 11.98 -20.95 -5.83
CA THR A 183 11.14 -21.50 -6.89
C THR A 183 9.69 -20.98 -6.83
N PHE A 184 9.13 -20.64 -7.99
CA PHE A 184 7.76 -20.13 -8.12
C PHE A 184 6.66 -21.19 -7.91
N HIS A 185 7.06 -22.44 -7.65
CA HIS A 185 6.17 -23.61 -7.63
C HIS A 185 5.95 -24.22 -6.24
N GLN A 186 6.37 -23.56 -5.15
CA GLN A 186 6.09 -24.07 -3.81
C GLN A 186 4.60 -23.97 -3.44
N GLY A 187 4.18 -24.83 -2.51
CA GLY A 187 2.81 -24.90 -1.99
C GLY A 187 1.84 -25.70 -2.87
N ASP A 188 0.64 -25.92 -2.34
CA ASP A 188 -0.38 -26.77 -2.99
C ASP A 188 -1.09 -26.08 -4.16
N VAL A 189 -1.13 -24.75 -4.15
CA VAL A 189 -1.78 -23.96 -5.21
C VAL A 189 -0.83 -23.81 -6.38
N LYS A 190 -1.15 -24.48 -7.49
CA LYS A 190 -0.41 -24.35 -8.75
C LYS A 190 -0.44 -22.90 -9.24
N ALA A 191 0.75 -22.31 -9.43
CA ALA A 191 0.89 -20.94 -9.88
C ALA A 191 0.19 -20.64 -11.21
N GLY A 192 0.24 -21.57 -12.19
CA GLY A 192 -0.46 -21.43 -13.47
C GLY A 192 -1.98 -21.28 -13.34
N ASP A 193 -2.59 -22.01 -12.39
CA ASP A 193 -4.03 -21.90 -12.13
C ASP A 193 -4.37 -20.55 -11.48
N ALA A 194 -3.52 -20.08 -10.57
CA ALA A 194 -3.67 -18.75 -9.96
C ALA A 194 -3.55 -17.61 -10.98
N LEU A 195 -2.57 -17.68 -11.88
CA LEU A 195 -2.40 -16.74 -12.99
C LEU A 195 -3.62 -16.74 -13.93
N THR A 196 -4.14 -17.92 -14.27
CA THR A 196 -5.34 -18.06 -15.11
C THR A 196 -6.54 -17.37 -14.46
N LYS A 197 -6.74 -17.55 -13.14
CA LYS A 197 -7.82 -16.88 -12.40
C LYS A 197 -7.64 -15.36 -12.33
N ALA A 198 -6.43 -14.87 -12.11
CA ALA A 198 -6.14 -13.42 -12.09
C ALA A 198 -6.44 -12.79 -13.46
N ARG A 199 -5.97 -13.41 -14.55
CA ARG A 199 -6.21 -12.97 -15.93
C ARG A 199 -7.69 -12.96 -16.29
N ALA A 200 -8.47 -13.94 -15.85
CA ALA A 200 -9.91 -13.98 -16.07
C ALA A 200 -10.65 -12.77 -15.44
N ARG A 201 -10.04 -12.09 -14.46
CA ARG A 201 -10.53 -10.85 -13.84
C ARG A 201 -9.89 -9.58 -14.40
N GLY A 202 -9.14 -9.70 -15.49
CA GLY A 202 -8.41 -8.60 -16.12
C GLY A 202 -7.19 -8.12 -15.34
N ILE A 203 -6.69 -8.93 -14.39
CA ILE A 203 -5.52 -8.59 -13.56
C ILE A 203 -4.26 -9.13 -14.24
N ARG A 204 -3.29 -8.25 -14.51
CA ARG A 204 -1.97 -8.65 -15.02
C ARG A 204 -1.00 -8.91 -13.88
N VAL A 205 -0.43 -10.10 -13.85
CA VAL A 205 0.54 -10.51 -12.84
C VAL A 205 1.95 -10.42 -13.40
N ASN A 206 2.72 -9.47 -12.89
CA ASN A 206 4.13 -9.26 -13.20
C ASN A 206 4.99 -9.89 -12.09
N THR A 207 6.09 -10.51 -12.46
CA THR A 207 6.93 -11.28 -11.53
C THR A 207 8.32 -10.67 -11.47
N ILE A 208 8.88 -10.51 -10.27
CA ILE A 208 10.19 -9.92 -10.02
C ILE A 208 11.05 -10.93 -9.25
N PHE A 209 11.97 -11.61 -9.93
CA PHE A 209 12.89 -12.53 -9.27
C PHE A 209 14.09 -11.78 -8.65
N CYS A 210 14.34 -12.00 -7.36
CA CYS A 210 15.45 -11.38 -6.64
C CYS A 210 16.69 -12.29 -6.68
N GLY A 211 17.44 -12.30 -7.79
CA GLY A 211 18.64 -13.12 -7.95
C GLY A 211 19.09 -13.28 -9.40
N ASP A 212 19.92 -14.29 -9.68
CA ASP A 212 20.29 -14.65 -11.05
C ASP A 212 19.09 -15.27 -11.80
N PRO A 213 18.56 -14.61 -12.85
CA PRO A 213 17.42 -15.12 -13.61
C PRO A 213 17.72 -16.44 -14.34
N ASN A 214 18.98 -16.82 -14.51
CA ASN A 214 19.40 -18.05 -15.18
C ASN A 214 19.58 -19.24 -14.23
N SER A 215 19.43 -19.02 -12.92
CA SER A 215 19.43 -20.06 -11.90
C SER A 215 18.24 -21.03 -12.06
N ALA A 216 18.28 -22.16 -11.35
CA ALA A 216 17.18 -23.13 -11.36
C ALA A 216 15.87 -22.47 -10.91
N ASP A 217 15.91 -21.70 -9.83
CA ASP A 217 14.75 -20.99 -9.29
C ASP A 217 14.31 -19.85 -10.20
N GLY A 218 15.24 -18.99 -10.65
CA GLY A 218 14.92 -17.85 -11.52
C GLY A 218 14.24 -18.25 -12.83
N ARG A 219 14.61 -19.40 -13.40
CA ARG A 219 13.94 -19.94 -14.60
C ARG A 219 12.47 -20.27 -14.36
N THR A 220 12.09 -20.69 -13.15
CA THR A 220 10.68 -21.02 -12.85
C THR A 220 9.79 -19.78 -12.89
N TRP A 221 10.28 -18.62 -12.48
CA TRP A 221 9.54 -17.36 -12.52
C TRP A 221 9.20 -16.95 -13.95
N ALA A 222 10.19 -17.00 -14.85
CA ALA A 222 9.97 -16.68 -16.26
C ALA A 222 9.14 -17.74 -17.00
N ALA A 223 9.38 -19.03 -16.74
CA ALA A 223 8.74 -20.14 -17.44
C ALA A 223 7.27 -20.34 -17.07
N THR A 224 6.84 -19.86 -15.90
CA THR A 224 5.43 -19.99 -15.47
C THR A 224 4.52 -19.00 -16.20
N LEU A 225 5.04 -17.86 -16.64
CA LEU A 225 4.26 -16.86 -17.36
C LEU A 225 3.92 -17.32 -18.78
N THR A 226 2.69 -17.02 -19.19
CA THR A 226 2.14 -17.33 -20.51
C THR A 226 1.69 -16.07 -21.24
N SER A 227 1.37 -16.19 -22.53
CA SER A 227 0.80 -15.08 -23.30
C SER A 227 -0.50 -14.59 -22.66
N GLY A 228 -0.51 -13.33 -22.22
CA GLY A 228 -1.65 -12.70 -21.55
C GLY A 228 -1.50 -12.52 -20.03
N ASP A 229 -0.43 -13.06 -19.42
CA ASP A 229 -0.02 -12.67 -18.07
C ASP A 229 0.73 -11.31 -18.13
N GLY A 230 1.42 -10.93 -17.05
CA GLY A 230 2.32 -9.78 -17.05
C GLY A 230 3.73 -10.13 -17.53
N ASP A 231 4.67 -9.24 -17.24
CA ASP A 231 6.07 -9.36 -17.65
C ASP A 231 6.95 -9.95 -16.53
N PHE A 232 8.04 -10.60 -16.96
CA PHE A 232 9.10 -11.08 -16.06
C PHE A 232 10.20 -10.02 -15.89
N PHE A 233 10.58 -9.82 -14.65
CA PHE A 233 11.63 -8.93 -14.20
C PHE A 233 12.57 -9.67 -13.27
N PHE A 234 13.80 -9.16 -13.12
CA PHE A 234 14.72 -9.63 -12.10
C PHE A 234 15.53 -8.48 -11.51
N ILE A 235 15.89 -8.61 -10.23
CA ILE A 235 16.77 -7.70 -9.52
C ILE A 235 18.14 -8.38 -9.44
N ASN A 236 19.11 -7.82 -10.16
CA ASN A 236 20.50 -8.21 -9.98
C ASN A 236 21.03 -7.60 -8.68
N GLN A 237 21.34 -8.46 -7.72
CA GLN A 237 21.79 -8.07 -6.38
C GLN A 237 23.20 -7.48 -6.38
N ASP A 238 24.02 -7.88 -7.35
CA ASP A 238 25.38 -7.38 -7.56
C ASP A 238 25.39 -6.04 -8.32
N GLU A 239 24.27 -5.68 -8.94
CA GLU A 239 24.14 -4.42 -9.66
C GLU A 239 23.96 -3.28 -8.67
N ARG A 240 25.08 -2.64 -8.32
CA ARG A 240 25.02 -1.38 -7.58
C ARG A 240 24.18 -0.37 -8.35
N VAL A 241 23.13 0.15 -7.72
CA VAL A 241 22.43 1.32 -8.22
C VAL A 241 23.44 2.47 -8.27
N VAL A 242 23.94 2.78 -9.46
CA VAL A 242 24.85 3.91 -9.64
C VAL A 242 24.05 5.18 -9.40
N TYR A 243 24.19 5.72 -8.19
CA TYR A 243 23.69 7.04 -7.87
C TYR A 243 24.51 8.05 -8.67
N ILE A 244 23.83 8.83 -9.50
CA ILE A 244 24.41 9.99 -10.16
C ILE A 244 23.99 11.22 -9.36
N PRO A 245 24.91 11.85 -8.60
CA PRO A 245 24.61 13.09 -7.91
C PRO A 245 24.19 14.16 -8.92
N SER A 246 23.07 14.81 -8.66
CA SER A 246 22.59 15.94 -9.43
C SER A 246 22.83 17.23 -8.66
N PRO A 247 23.20 18.34 -9.32
CA PRO A 247 23.29 19.65 -8.68
C PRO A 247 21.94 20.17 -8.15
N HIS A 248 20.84 19.49 -8.46
CA HIS A 248 19.50 19.87 -8.01
C HIS A 248 19.05 19.14 -6.72
N ASP A 249 19.78 18.12 -6.26
CA ASP A 249 19.33 17.25 -5.16
C ASP A 249 19.11 18.04 -3.85
N ASP A 250 20.08 18.85 -3.44
CA ASP A 250 20.03 19.61 -2.17
C ASP A 250 18.87 20.60 -2.15
N ARG A 251 18.65 21.29 -3.27
CA ARG A 251 17.55 22.25 -3.39
C ARG A 251 16.18 21.56 -3.33
N ILE A 252 16.06 20.37 -3.93
CA ILE A 252 14.82 19.58 -3.85
C ILE A 252 14.54 19.13 -2.41
N GLU A 253 15.58 18.73 -1.67
CA GLU A 253 15.49 18.38 -0.26
C GLU A 253 15.03 19.57 0.60
N GLU A 254 15.64 20.74 0.43
CA GLU A 254 15.23 21.98 1.13
C GLU A 254 13.76 22.34 0.86
N LEU A 255 13.34 22.25 -0.40
CA LEU A 255 11.96 22.55 -0.79
C LEU A 255 10.98 21.50 -0.25
N ASN A 256 11.37 20.23 -0.18
CA ASN A 256 10.56 19.19 0.44
C ASN A 256 10.35 19.48 1.94
N GLN A 257 11.39 19.92 2.66
CA GLN A 257 11.25 20.34 4.05
C GLN A 257 10.35 21.56 4.22
N GLN A 258 10.39 22.52 3.29
CA GLN A 258 9.46 23.65 3.28
C GLN A 258 8.02 23.21 2.96
N LEU A 259 7.86 22.31 2.00
CA LEU A 259 6.57 21.73 1.63
C LEU A 259 5.92 21.03 2.83
N ASN A 260 6.69 20.31 3.65
CA ASN A 260 6.22 19.66 4.88
C ASN A 260 5.56 20.65 5.86
N ARG A 261 6.11 21.85 5.96
CA ARG A 261 5.58 22.91 6.85
C ARG A 261 4.24 23.47 6.38
N THR A 262 3.86 23.22 5.14
CA THR A 262 2.55 23.62 4.63
C THR A 262 1.44 22.64 5.03
N TYR A 263 1.77 21.41 5.43
CA TYR A 263 0.77 20.44 5.90
C TYR A 263 0.40 20.71 7.34
N ILE A 264 -0.88 20.96 7.60
CA ILE A 264 -1.38 21.31 8.93
C ILE A 264 -2.26 20.16 9.42
N PRO A 265 -1.85 19.44 10.49
CA PRO A 265 -2.59 18.30 10.98
C PRO A 265 -3.94 18.73 11.58
N ILE A 266 -5.00 18.05 11.17
CA ILE A 266 -6.36 18.19 11.69
C ILE A 266 -6.92 16.82 12.10
N GLY A 267 -7.94 16.83 12.95
CA GLY A 267 -8.58 15.61 13.44
C GLY A 267 -7.69 14.78 14.39
N HIS A 268 -8.27 13.71 14.92
CA HIS A 268 -7.65 12.90 15.97
C HIS A 268 -6.31 12.28 15.56
N ASN A 269 -6.20 11.82 14.30
CA ASN A 269 -5.01 11.13 13.79
C ASN A 269 -4.01 12.08 13.10
N GLY A 270 -4.29 13.39 13.03
CA GLY A 270 -3.53 14.30 12.18
C GLY A 270 -2.05 14.40 12.53
N ALA A 271 -1.73 14.53 13.82
CA ALA A 271 -0.34 14.59 14.27
C ALA A 271 0.44 13.30 13.97
N ALA A 272 -0.21 12.13 14.13
CA ALA A 272 0.40 10.84 13.84
C ALA A 272 0.66 10.66 12.33
N LEU A 273 -0.27 11.09 11.48
CA LEU A 273 -0.13 11.01 10.02
C LEU A 273 0.90 12.00 9.48
N GLN A 274 0.98 13.21 10.04
CA GLN A 274 2.08 14.14 9.74
C GLN A 274 3.44 13.58 10.18
N ALA A 275 3.53 12.98 11.36
CA ALA A 275 4.74 12.32 11.82
C ALA A 275 5.13 11.16 10.89
N ASN A 276 4.15 10.40 10.39
CA ASN A 276 4.38 9.35 9.40
C ASN A 276 4.92 9.94 8.08
N GLN A 277 4.35 11.04 7.57
CA GLN A 277 4.87 11.72 6.38
C GLN A 277 6.36 12.06 6.52
N LEU A 278 6.77 12.61 7.67
CA LEU A 278 8.17 12.94 7.97
C LEU A 278 9.05 11.68 8.09
N ALA A 279 8.55 10.62 8.74
CA ALA A 279 9.25 9.34 8.83
C ALA A 279 9.50 8.74 7.44
N GLN A 280 8.54 8.84 6.52
CA GLN A 280 8.68 8.35 5.15
C GLN A 280 9.65 9.21 4.32
N ASP A 281 9.74 10.52 4.57
CA ASP A 281 10.79 11.35 3.98
C ASP A 281 12.18 10.90 4.42
N ASN A 282 12.35 10.60 5.72
CA ASN A 282 13.61 10.07 6.27
C ASN A 282 13.95 8.68 5.70
N ASN A 283 12.96 7.80 5.58
CA ASN A 283 13.14 6.48 4.95
C ASN A 283 13.64 6.66 3.52
N ALA A 284 13.01 7.52 2.71
CA ALA A 284 13.46 7.77 1.34
C ALA A 284 14.88 8.36 1.30
N ALA A 285 15.20 9.33 2.17
CA ALA A 285 16.53 9.94 2.26
C ALA A 285 17.63 8.94 2.66
N SER A 286 17.30 7.93 3.48
CA SER A 286 18.26 6.91 3.94
C SER A 286 18.80 6.04 2.80
N TYR A 287 18.02 5.85 1.72
CA TYR A 287 18.49 5.11 0.53
C TYR A 287 19.36 5.98 -0.37
N SER A 288 18.86 7.15 -0.76
CA SER A 288 19.60 8.14 -1.54
C SER A 288 18.83 9.44 -1.67
N LYS A 289 19.52 10.52 -2.04
CA LYS A 289 18.84 11.76 -2.45
C LYS A 289 18.01 11.59 -3.73
N ALA A 290 18.26 10.57 -4.56
CA ALA A 290 17.39 10.26 -5.70
C ALA A 290 16.03 9.74 -5.24
N ASN A 291 16.00 8.92 -4.20
CA ASN A 291 14.77 8.41 -3.60
C ASN A 291 14.00 9.55 -2.92
N LEU A 292 14.68 10.41 -2.15
CA LEU A 292 14.07 11.60 -1.56
C LEU A 292 13.49 12.53 -2.63
N SER A 293 14.25 12.79 -3.70
CA SER A 293 13.80 13.61 -4.83
C SER A 293 12.56 13.03 -5.52
N SER A 294 12.52 11.72 -5.72
CA SER A 294 11.37 11.02 -6.31
C SER A 294 10.14 11.14 -5.41
N ARG A 295 10.31 11.01 -4.08
CA ARG A 295 9.24 11.22 -3.11
C ARG A 295 8.75 12.67 -3.07
N ALA A 296 9.66 13.65 -3.08
CA ALA A 296 9.32 15.07 -3.17
C ALA A 296 8.52 15.37 -4.44
N LYS A 297 8.92 14.80 -5.59
CA LYS A 297 8.18 14.88 -6.86
C LYS A 297 6.75 14.36 -6.74
N PHE A 298 6.55 13.22 -6.07
CA PHE A 298 5.22 12.68 -5.85
C PHE A 298 4.37 13.55 -4.92
N LYS A 299 4.93 14.04 -3.80
CA LYS A 299 4.24 14.97 -2.88
C LYS A 299 3.89 16.31 -3.53
N ALA A 300 4.63 16.69 -4.57
CA ALA A 300 4.31 17.86 -5.36
C ALA A 300 3.19 17.63 -6.39
N SER A 301 2.80 16.37 -6.64
CA SER A 301 1.75 16.03 -7.59
C SER A 301 0.35 16.11 -6.97
N LYS A 302 -0.67 16.30 -7.82
CA LYS A 302 -2.08 16.27 -7.41
C LYS A 302 -2.56 14.90 -6.88
N LYS A 303 -1.73 13.86 -7.01
CA LYS A 303 -2.04 12.50 -6.57
C LYS A 303 -1.81 12.30 -5.08
N TYR A 304 -1.00 13.15 -4.46
CA TYR A 304 -0.75 13.09 -3.03
C TYR A 304 -1.87 13.80 -2.28
N LYS A 305 -2.89 13.03 -1.88
CA LYS A 305 -4.11 13.51 -1.22
C LYS A 305 -4.11 13.12 0.26
N ASN A 306 -4.26 14.10 1.15
CA ASN A 306 -4.26 13.94 2.60
C ASN A 306 -5.52 14.50 3.26
N THR A 307 -6.64 14.51 2.53
CA THR A 307 -7.93 15.09 2.92
C THR A 307 -8.45 14.64 4.31
N SER A 308 -8.05 13.46 4.79
CA SER A 308 -8.45 12.97 6.11
C SER A 308 -7.78 13.75 7.25
N TRP A 309 -6.59 14.31 7.03
CA TRP A 309 -5.72 14.81 8.10
C TRP A 309 -5.00 16.14 7.83
N ASP A 310 -4.96 16.64 6.60
CA ASP A 310 -4.37 17.93 6.27
C ASP A 310 -5.43 19.01 6.06
N LEU A 311 -5.24 20.19 6.67
CA LEU A 311 -6.15 21.33 6.59
C LEU A 311 -6.43 21.81 5.17
N VAL A 312 -5.40 21.97 4.33
CA VAL A 312 -5.55 22.55 2.99
C VAL A 312 -6.23 21.56 2.06
N ASP A 313 -5.85 20.28 2.11
CA ASP A 313 -6.48 19.22 1.32
C ASP A 313 -7.94 18.97 1.77
N ALA A 314 -8.22 19.10 3.07
CA ALA A 314 -9.57 19.00 3.61
C ALA A 314 -10.44 20.20 3.22
N GLU A 315 -9.90 21.41 3.24
CA GLU A 315 -10.61 22.62 2.77
C GLU A 315 -10.93 22.55 1.28
N GLU A 316 -9.98 22.09 0.46
CA GLU A 316 -10.19 21.94 -0.99
C GLU A 316 -11.28 20.91 -1.31
N ALA A 317 -11.41 19.86 -0.51
CA ALA A 317 -12.43 18.83 -0.69
C ALA A 317 -13.81 19.25 -0.13
N ASP A 318 -13.85 19.89 1.04
CA ASP A 318 -15.07 20.38 1.68
C ASP A 318 -14.79 21.63 2.53
N PRO A 319 -15.00 22.84 1.98
CA PRO A 319 -14.79 24.09 2.71
C PRO A 319 -15.66 24.22 3.97
N GLN A 320 -16.84 23.57 4.00
CA GLN A 320 -17.71 23.64 5.16
C GLN A 320 -17.20 22.82 6.33
N ARG A 321 -16.43 21.74 6.07
CA ARG A 321 -15.86 20.90 7.11
C ARG A 321 -14.98 21.71 8.05
N ILE A 322 -14.10 22.53 7.49
CA ILE A 322 -13.13 23.31 8.28
C ILE A 322 -13.82 24.33 9.18
N LEU A 323 -14.87 25.00 8.68
CA LEU A 323 -15.65 25.95 9.48
C LEU A 323 -16.41 25.25 10.61
N LYS A 324 -16.99 24.07 10.35
CA LYS A 324 -17.69 23.27 11.37
C LYS A 324 -16.75 22.72 12.44
N GLU A 325 -15.53 22.33 12.04
CA GLU A 325 -14.52 21.72 12.91
C GLU A 325 -13.52 22.75 13.47
N LYS A 326 -13.76 24.06 13.30
CA LYS A 326 -12.83 25.14 13.66
C LYS A 326 -12.31 25.05 15.10
N ALA A 327 -13.16 24.67 16.05
CA ALA A 327 -12.78 24.51 17.45
C ALA A 327 -11.76 23.39 17.71
N SER A 328 -11.62 22.44 16.77
CA SER A 328 -10.65 21.34 16.84
C SER A 328 -9.32 21.65 16.14
N LEU A 329 -9.23 22.80 15.45
CA LEU A 329 -7.98 23.23 14.83
C LEU A 329 -6.95 23.62 15.91
N PRO A 330 -5.65 23.60 15.57
CA PRO A 330 -4.61 24.12 16.45
C PRO A 330 -4.94 25.53 16.95
N ASP A 331 -4.54 25.85 18.19
CA ASP A 331 -4.82 27.13 18.86
C ASP A 331 -4.50 28.37 18.01
N SER A 332 -3.47 28.30 17.17
CA SER A 332 -3.07 29.38 16.27
C SER A 332 -4.08 29.66 15.14
N LEU A 333 -4.97 28.70 14.85
CA LEU A 333 -5.97 28.77 13.79
C LEU A 333 -7.40 28.84 14.34
N SER A 334 -7.70 28.13 15.43
CA SER A 334 -9.04 28.10 16.02
C SER A 334 -9.50 29.46 16.58
N ARG A 335 -8.54 30.32 16.97
CA ARG A 335 -8.79 31.66 17.52
C ARG A 335 -8.97 32.76 16.48
N LEU A 336 -8.69 32.49 15.20
CA LEU A 336 -8.87 33.45 14.11
C LEU A 336 -10.36 33.70 13.84
N THR A 337 -10.75 34.82 13.23
CA THR A 337 -12.11 34.94 12.65
C THR A 337 -12.27 34.00 11.45
N ASP A 338 -13.49 33.81 10.96
CA ASP A 338 -13.73 32.95 9.79
C ASP A 338 -13.05 33.52 8.54
N GLU A 339 -13.06 34.86 8.38
CA GLU A 339 -12.36 35.56 7.30
C GLU A 339 -10.84 35.42 7.42
N GLU A 340 -10.28 35.58 8.62
CA GLU A 340 -8.84 35.42 8.89
C GLU A 340 -8.37 33.99 8.67
N LEU A 341 -9.18 33.00 9.08
CA LEU A 341 -8.92 31.59 8.85
C LEU A 341 -8.91 31.26 7.36
N SER A 342 -9.92 31.71 6.62
CA SER A 342 -10.00 31.54 5.17
C SER A 342 -8.81 32.17 4.45
N LEU A 343 -8.42 33.39 4.84
CA LEU A 343 -7.25 34.07 4.28
C LEU A 343 -5.95 33.31 4.59
N THR A 344 -5.84 32.75 5.81
CA THR A 344 -4.68 31.95 6.23
C THR A 344 -4.56 30.67 5.42
N ILE A 345 -5.67 29.93 5.23
CA ILE A 345 -5.71 28.71 4.42
C ILE A 345 -5.34 29.04 2.97
N LYS A 346 -5.89 30.11 2.40
CA LYS A 346 -5.56 30.56 1.05
C LYS A 346 -4.06 30.85 0.89
N ARG A 347 -3.45 31.54 1.86
CA ARG A 347 -2.00 31.80 1.86
C ARG A 347 -1.18 30.53 1.95
N LEU A 348 -1.59 29.57 2.79
CA LEU A 348 -0.94 28.25 2.89
C LEU A 348 -1.04 27.48 1.57
N LYS A 349 -2.22 27.48 0.93
CA LYS A 349 -2.46 26.86 -0.37
C LYS A 349 -1.56 27.46 -1.46
N THR A 350 -1.53 28.78 -1.60
CA THR A 350 -0.66 29.45 -2.58
C THR A 350 0.83 29.17 -2.32
N ASN A 351 1.27 29.18 -1.06
CA ASN A 351 2.65 28.81 -0.73
C ASN A 351 2.95 27.36 -1.12
N ARG A 352 2.05 26.42 -0.80
CA ARG A 352 2.17 25.01 -1.17
C ARG A 352 2.28 24.87 -2.69
N GLU A 353 1.37 25.45 -3.46
CA GLU A 353 1.36 25.39 -4.92
C GLU A 353 2.69 25.89 -5.53
N ASN A 354 3.22 27.02 -5.02
CA ASN A 354 4.51 27.56 -5.47
C ASN A 354 5.68 26.59 -5.20
N LEU A 355 5.75 26.03 -3.99
CA LEU A 355 6.77 25.03 -3.62
C LEU A 355 6.66 23.77 -4.49
N GLN A 356 5.44 23.29 -4.73
CA GLN A 356 5.19 22.13 -5.57
C GLN A 356 5.65 22.37 -7.02
N GLU A 357 5.40 23.56 -7.59
CA GLU A 357 5.89 23.90 -8.93
C GLU A 357 7.42 23.99 -9.01
N GLU A 358 8.09 24.57 -8.01
CA GLU A 358 9.57 24.61 -7.96
C GLU A 358 10.16 23.19 -7.86
N ILE A 359 9.57 22.32 -7.02
CA ILE A 359 9.97 20.91 -6.91
C ILE A 359 9.78 20.18 -8.23
N LYS A 360 8.62 20.35 -8.91
CA LYS A 360 8.38 19.74 -10.22
C LYS A 360 9.42 20.20 -11.25
N ASP A 361 9.78 21.48 -11.25
CA ASP A 361 10.77 21.99 -12.19
C ASP A 361 12.18 21.44 -11.93
N LEU A 362 12.63 21.46 -10.69
CA LEU A 362 13.94 20.95 -10.31
C LEU A 362 14.03 19.43 -10.52
N THR A 363 12.97 18.68 -10.23
CA THR A 363 12.94 17.24 -10.48
C THR A 363 12.98 16.92 -11.98
N ARG A 364 12.34 17.72 -12.85
CA ARG A 364 12.52 17.58 -14.32
C ARG A 364 13.97 17.85 -14.74
N LYS A 365 14.59 18.91 -14.22
CA LYS A 365 16.00 19.25 -14.53
C LYS A 365 16.95 18.14 -14.05
N ARG A 366 16.71 17.63 -12.84
CA ARG A 366 17.41 16.48 -12.25
C ARG A 366 17.29 15.24 -13.14
N ASP A 367 16.07 14.88 -13.56
CA ASP A 367 15.82 13.71 -14.40
C ASP A 367 16.57 13.82 -15.74
N ARG A 368 16.57 15.01 -16.37
CA ARG A 368 17.35 15.28 -17.59
C ARG A 368 18.85 15.15 -17.35
N TYR A 369 19.38 15.77 -16.30
CA TYR A 369 20.79 15.70 -15.95
C TYR A 369 21.25 14.25 -15.76
N VAL A 370 20.50 13.46 -14.99
CA VAL A 370 20.80 12.05 -14.75
C VAL A 370 20.72 11.24 -16.05
N ALA A 371 19.73 11.49 -16.90
CA ALA A 371 19.61 10.81 -18.19
C ALA A 371 20.78 11.11 -19.13
N GLU A 372 21.23 12.37 -19.20
CA GLU A 372 22.40 12.78 -20.00
C GLU A 372 23.70 12.19 -19.44
N ALA A 373 23.89 12.23 -18.13
CA ALA A 373 25.05 11.63 -17.47
C ALA A 373 25.13 10.11 -17.70
N LYS A 374 23.98 9.40 -17.66
CA LYS A 374 23.91 7.97 -18.00
C LYS A 374 24.32 7.70 -19.45
N LYS A 375 23.85 8.52 -20.40
CA LYS A 375 24.22 8.40 -21.83
C LYS A 375 25.70 8.68 -22.08
N ALA A 376 26.31 9.56 -21.29
CA ALA A 376 27.73 9.87 -21.40
C ALA A 376 28.64 8.81 -20.75
N ALA A 377 28.22 8.23 -19.63
CA ALA A 377 28.99 7.25 -18.87
C ALA A 377 28.91 5.83 -19.45
N ALA A 378 27.79 5.47 -20.07
CA ALA A 378 27.63 4.19 -20.75
C ALA A 378 27.57 4.42 -22.25
N GLY A 379 28.42 3.74 -23.02
CA GLY A 379 28.10 3.43 -24.41
C GLY A 379 26.78 2.65 -24.43
N ALA A 380 25.65 3.37 -24.52
CA ALA A 380 24.29 2.87 -24.68
C ALA A 380 23.94 1.57 -23.93
N GLN A 381 24.07 1.51 -22.61
CA GLN A 381 23.45 0.42 -21.84
C GLN A 381 21.94 0.69 -21.69
N LYS A 382 21.21 0.50 -22.80
CA LYS A 382 19.75 0.26 -22.79
C LYS A 382 19.54 -1.07 -22.08
N ASN A 383 18.80 -1.11 -20.97
CA ASN A 383 18.14 -2.29 -20.34
C ASN A 383 18.21 -2.33 -18.80
N THR A 384 18.10 -1.20 -18.09
CA THR A 384 17.95 -1.29 -16.62
C THR A 384 16.59 -1.88 -16.26
N LEU A 385 16.47 -2.53 -15.10
CA LEU A 385 15.19 -3.05 -14.59
C LEU A 385 14.09 -1.98 -14.59
N SER A 386 14.42 -0.77 -14.16
CA SER A 386 13.51 0.38 -14.18
C SER A 386 13.05 0.71 -15.60
N ASP A 387 13.94 0.65 -16.60
CA ASP A 387 13.55 0.87 -18.01
C ASP A 387 12.61 -0.22 -18.52
N LYS A 388 12.84 -1.49 -18.14
CA LYS A 388 11.98 -2.61 -18.54
C LYS A 388 10.60 -2.52 -17.89
N ILE A 389 10.54 -2.20 -16.60
CA ILE A 389 9.26 -2.01 -15.91
C ILE A 389 8.53 -0.81 -16.48
N ASN A 390 9.25 0.29 -16.76
CA ASN A 390 8.68 1.43 -17.45
C ASN A 390 8.12 1.01 -18.81
N GLN A 391 8.85 0.27 -19.63
CA GLN A 391 8.36 -0.21 -20.92
C GLN A 391 7.12 -1.10 -20.77
N SER A 392 7.10 -2.00 -19.79
CA SER A 392 5.97 -2.91 -19.50
C SER A 392 4.71 -2.15 -19.05
N VAL A 393 4.87 -1.23 -18.08
CA VAL A 393 3.81 -0.34 -17.62
C VAL A 393 3.32 0.49 -18.80
N ARG A 394 4.23 1.15 -19.53
CA ARG A 394 3.91 1.96 -20.73
C ARG A 394 3.16 1.15 -21.79
N LYS A 395 3.56 -0.09 -22.06
CA LYS A 395 2.88 -0.99 -22.99
C LYS A 395 1.44 -1.28 -22.52
N THR A 396 1.27 -1.66 -21.25
CA THR A 396 -0.05 -1.92 -20.65
C THR A 396 -0.95 -0.69 -20.69
N LEU A 397 -0.37 0.49 -20.43
CA LEU A 397 -1.06 1.78 -20.50
C LEU A 397 -1.51 2.09 -21.92
N ILE A 398 -0.64 1.93 -22.92
CA ILE A 398 -0.96 2.18 -24.34
C ILE A 398 -2.04 1.21 -24.83
N GLU A 399 -1.97 -0.07 -24.46
CA GLU A 399 -3.01 -1.08 -24.79
C GLU A 399 -4.39 -0.75 -24.20
N LYS A 400 -4.43 0.07 -23.14
CA LYS A 400 -5.66 0.57 -22.48
C LYS A 400 -5.96 2.04 -22.82
N GLU A 401 -5.31 2.58 -23.86
CA GLU A 401 -5.51 3.92 -24.41
C GLU A 401 -5.13 5.07 -23.43
N TYR A 402 -4.19 4.84 -22.52
CA TYR A 402 -3.62 5.89 -21.66
C TYR A 402 -2.51 6.66 -22.39
N THR A 403 -2.33 7.96 -22.09
CA THR A 403 -1.30 8.82 -22.71
C THR A 403 -0.21 9.19 -21.70
N ILE A 404 1.06 9.13 -22.10
CA ILE A 404 2.19 9.30 -21.19
C ILE A 404 2.92 10.59 -21.54
N LYS A 405 2.89 11.58 -20.65
CA LYS A 405 3.71 12.80 -20.79
C LYS A 405 5.13 12.51 -20.32
N GLU A 406 6.11 12.94 -21.13
CA GLU A 406 7.54 12.82 -20.83
C GLU A 406 8.01 13.81 -19.76
#